data_AF-A0A938QQK2-F1
#
_entry.id   AF-A0A938QQK2-F1
#
_cell.length_a   1.000
_cell.length_b   1.000
_cell.length_c   1.000
_cell.angle_alpha   90.00
_cell.angle_beta   90.00
_cell.angle_gamma   90.00
#
_symmetry.space_group_name_H-M   'P 1'
#
loop_
_entity.id
_entity.type
_entity.pdbx_description
1 polymer ?
#
loop_
_entity_poly.entity_id
_entity_poly.type
_entity_poly.pdbx_seq_one_letter_code
_entity_poly.pdbx_strand_id
1 'polypeptide(L)'
;MARRSWPGSRWRRVVDAQRGCCASLTPSSRDRMDIRSWLASLGLDRFASTFEKNEIDLEVLATLTESDLEKMGIDALGARRKLITAIATLNAGGSSSSLSSTAPSSTSPQARRAEEARKAEAAKNAKPSWQQPWMSSCGQDQHGSWAATLVSGVEVKFRWCAAGKFTMGSPASEEGRSNGEVQHEVELTRGFWLAEAPVTQRLWQAVVGSNPSRFKGDDRPVETVSWDACQVFLQEANRMHGGLNVRLPTEAEWEYACRAGTTGPTWLGKNDVGVLPRIAWYNENSASETHPAKQKAANPWGLYDMLGNVWEWCSDWSGGYSSGRVVDPTGPQTGSLRVLRGGSWHRGARGSRAAFRGAYVPEDRIGSLGFRLARGQ
;
A
#
# COMPACT_ATOMS: atom_id res chain seq x y z
N MET A 1 38.64 -26.30 -23.51
CA MET A 1 37.72 -25.44 -22.74
C MET A 1 36.80 -24.72 -23.71
N ALA A 2 35.65 -25.32 -24.02
CA ALA A 2 34.75 -24.84 -25.06
C ALA A 2 33.79 -23.77 -24.50
N ARG A 3 33.87 -22.56 -25.06
CA ARG A 3 32.87 -21.51 -24.91
C ARG A 3 31.56 -22.03 -25.49
N ARG A 4 30.54 -22.25 -24.65
CA ARG A 4 29.18 -22.56 -25.13
C ARG A 4 28.56 -21.26 -25.65
N SER A 5 28.55 -21.11 -26.96
CA SER A 5 27.72 -20.15 -27.69
C SER A 5 26.25 -20.46 -27.42
N TRP A 6 25.48 -19.43 -27.06
CA TRP A 6 24.04 -19.54 -26.84
C TRP A 6 23.32 -19.19 -28.15
N PRO A 7 22.39 -20.01 -28.68
CA PRO A 7 21.80 -19.75 -30.00
C PRO A 7 20.71 -18.67 -29.92
N GLY A 8 20.91 -17.56 -30.64
CA GLY A 8 19.99 -16.40 -30.72
C GLY A 8 18.65 -16.65 -31.41
N SER A 9 18.27 -17.90 -31.70
CA SER A 9 17.10 -18.24 -32.54
C SER A 9 15.89 -18.75 -31.76
N ARG A 10 15.82 -18.56 -30.43
CA ARG A 10 14.73 -19.08 -29.59
C ARG A 10 13.52 -18.16 -29.48
N TRP A 11 13.66 -16.85 -29.71
CA TRP A 11 12.57 -15.90 -29.44
C TRP A 11 11.49 -15.85 -30.54
N ARG A 12 11.85 -15.93 -31.83
CA ARG A 12 10.83 -16.00 -32.92
C ARG A 12 9.87 -17.19 -32.77
N ARG A 13 10.37 -18.35 -32.32
CA ARG A 13 9.55 -19.57 -32.15
C ARG A 13 8.58 -19.54 -30.96
N VAL A 14 8.80 -18.68 -29.96
CA VAL A 14 7.89 -18.55 -28.81
C VAL A 14 6.72 -17.61 -29.14
N VAL A 15 6.96 -16.59 -29.97
CA VAL A 15 5.95 -15.60 -30.38
C VAL A 15 4.96 -16.17 -31.41
N ASP A 16 5.42 -17.03 -32.33
CA ASP A 16 4.55 -17.65 -33.33
C ASP A 16 3.56 -18.67 -32.74
N ALA A 17 3.83 -19.21 -31.54
CA ALA A 17 2.95 -20.18 -30.88
C ALA A 17 1.73 -19.56 -30.17
N GLN A 18 1.64 -18.23 -30.08
CA GLN A 18 0.56 -17.52 -29.35
C GLN A 18 -0.35 -16.66 -30.24
N ARG A 19 -0.16 -16.65 -31.58
CA ARG A 19 -0.97 -15.83 -32.49
C ARG A 19 -2.21 -16.58 -33.02
N GLY A 20 -3.26 -16.61 -32.19
CA GLY A 20 -4.63 -16.87 -32.62
C GLY A 20 -5.47 -15.60 -32.48
N CYS A 21 -5.77 -14.95 -33.62
CA CYS A 21 -6.69 -13.82 -33.80
C CYS A 21 -6.51 -12.57 -32.91
N CYS A 22 -5.92 -11.50 -33.48
CA CYS A 22 -6.57 -10.18 -33.44
C CYS A 22 -6.01 -9.21 -34.48
N ALA A 23 -6.95 -8.45 -35.04
CA ALA A 23 -6.91 -7.42 -36.08
C ALA A 23 -5.59 -6.65 -36.34
N SER A 24 -5.29 -6.52 -37.64
CA SER A 24 -4.37 -5.56 -38.24
C SER A 24 -4.74 -4.11 -37.88
N LEU A 25 -3.79 -3.36 -37.31
CA LEU A 25 -3.87 -1.91 -37.14
C LEU A 25 -2.70 -1.24 -37.88
N THR A 26 -2.99 -0.10 -38.49
CA THR A 26 -2.21 0.60 -39.52
C THR A 26 -0.93 1.27 -39.00
N PRO A 27 0.10 1.45 -39.86
CA PRO A 27 1.41 1.96 -39.46
C PRO A 27 1.50 3.49 -39.61
N SER A 28 1.54 4.23 -38.49
CA SER A 28 2.01 5.63 -38.50
C SER A 28 2.46 6.09 -37.11
N SER A 29 3.67 5.67 -36.73
CA SER A 29 4.59 6.28 -35.74
C SER A 29 5.79 5.37 -35.45
N ARG A 30 5.69 4.08 -35.82
CA ARG A 30 6.73 3.04 -35.61
C ARG A 30 7.95 3.13 -36.53
N ASP A 31 7.91 3.88 -37.62
CA ASP A 31 8.95 3.83 -38.67
C ASP A 31 10.22 4.67 -38.43
N ARG A 32 10.46 5.24 -37.24
CA ARG A 32 11.69 6.02 -36.97
C ARG A 32 12.31 5.83 -35.60
N MET A 33 11.95 4.76 -34.89
CA MET A 33 12.51 4.56 -33.55
C MET A 33 13.77 3.69 -33.62
N ASP A 34 14.93 4.35 -33.60
CA ASP A 34 16.22 3.69 -33.39
C ASP A 34 16.38 3.30 -31.90
N ILE A 35 16.43 2.00 -31.62
CA ILE A 35 16.48 1.46 -30.23
C ILE A 35 17.73 1.96 -29.50
N ARG A 36 18.85 2.14 -30.22
CA ARG A 36 20.09 2.66 -29.63
C ARG A 36 19.91 4.11 -29.18
N SER A 37 19.36 4.97 -30.02
CA SER A 37 19.02 6.36 -29.69
C SER A 37 17.97 6.46 -28.56
N TRP A 38 17.00 5.55 -28.54
CA TRP A 38 16.02 5.48 -27.47
C TRP A 38 16.64 5.09 -26.11
N LEU A 39 17.49 4.07 -26.08
CA LEU A 39 18.23 3.70 -24.87
C LEU A 39 19.11 4.86 -24.37
N ALA A 40 19.76 5.57 -25.28
CA ALA A 40 20.54 6.77 -24.95
C ALA A 40 19.66 7.87 -24.31
N SER A 41 18.44 8.10 -24.81
CA SER A 41 17.49 9.07 -24.22
C SER A 41 17.09 8.75 -22.78
N LEU A 42 17.20 7.48 -22.37
CA LEU A 42 16.91 7.01 -21.01
C LEU A 42 18.14 6.97 -20.09
N GLY A 43 19.34 7.29 -20.61
CA GLY A 43 20.62 7.12 -19.92
C GLY A 43 21.01 5.63 -19.76
N LEU A 44 20.62 4.80 -20.73
CA LEU A 44 20.76 3.35 -20.74
C LEU A 44 21.54 2.84 -21.97
N ASP A 45 22.33 3.72 -22.60
CA ASP A 45 23.18 3.46 -23.78
C ASP A 45 24.09 2.23 -23.62
N ARG A 46 24.58 1.97 -22.39
CA ARG A 46 25.40 0.79 -22.07
C ARG A 46 24.73 -0.56 -22.38
N PHE A 47 23.40 -0.61 -22.52
CA PHE A 47 22.67 -1.82 -22.85
C PHE A 47 22.38 -1.97 -24.35
N ALA A 48 22.80 -1.04 -25.21
CA ALA A 48 22.55 -1.10 -26.65
C ALA A 48 23.09 -2.38 -27.30
N SER A 49 24.31 -2.79 -26.95
CA SER A 49 24.90 -4.04 -27.43
C SER A 49 24.16 -5.28 -26.94
N THR A 50 23.55 -5.24 -25.75
CA THR A 50 22.70 -6.31 -25.23
C THR A 50 21.42 -6.44 -26.04
N PHE A 51 20.76 -5.33 -26.38
CA PHE A 51 19.55 -5.34 -27.21
C PHE A 51 19.86 -5.79 -28.65
N GLU A 52 20.96 -5.31 -29.23
CA GLU A 52 21.43 -5.73 -30.56
C GLU A 52 21.76 -7.23 -30.60
N LYS A 53 22.49 -7.74 -29.60
CA LYS A 53 22.86 -9.17 -29.51
C LYS A 53 21.65 -10.09 -29.35
N ASN A 54 20.57 -9.61 -28.75
CA ASN A 54 19.32 -10.36 -28.59
C ASN A 54 18.33 -10.12 -29.74
N GLU A 55 18.74 -9.42 -30.80
CA GLU A 55 17.91 -9.10 -31.98
C GLU A 55 16.55 -8.47 -31.61
N ILE A 56 16.54 -7.62 -30.58
CA ILE A 56 15.31 -6.96 -30.13
C ILE A 56 14.96 -5.86 -31.14
N ASP A 57 13.85 -6.03 -31.86
CA ASP A 57 13.22 -5.01 -32.68
C ASP A 57 12.07 -4.32 -31.93
N LEU A 58 11.38 -3.37 -32.58
CA LEU A 58 10.31 -2.60 -31.95
C LEU A 58 9.08 -3.44 -31.57
N GLU A 59 8.80 -4.53 -32.30
CA GLU A 59 7.69 -5.44 -31.94
C GLU A 59 8.04 -6.24 -30.69
N VAL A 60 9.26 -6.78 -30.62
CA VAL A 60 9.74 -7.52 -29.45
C VAL A 60 9.88 -6.58 -28.26
N LEU A 61 10.42 -5.38 -28.45
CA LEU A 61 10.59 -4.35 -27.41
C LEU A 61 9.28 -4.05 -26.69
N ALA A 62 8.18 -3.91 -27.44
CA ALA A 62 6.85 -3.62 -26.90
C ALA A 62 6.30 -4.72 -25.97
N THR A 63 6.88 -5.92 -26.01
CA THR A 63 6.41 -7.12 -25.29
C THR A 63 7.33 -7.57 -24.15
N LEU A 64 8.51 -6.94 -23.99
CA LEU A 64 9.48 -7.36 -22.98
C LEU A 64 8.93 -7.19 -21.56
N THR A 65 9.04 -8.24 -20.76
CA THR A 65 8.72 -8.22 -19.33
C THR A 65 9.97 -7.99 -18.47
N GLU A 66 9.78 -7.69 -17.19
CA GLU A 66 10.89 -7.53 -16.25
C GLU A 66 11.76 -8.80 -16.16
N SER A 67 11.13 -9.98 -16.25
CA SER A 67 11.83 -11.27 -16.28
C SER A 67 12.65 -11.48 -17.56
N ASP A 68 12.20 -10.93 -18.69
CA ASP A 68 12.96 -11.03 -19.95
C ASP A 68 14.20 -10.15 -19.90
N LEU A 69 14.10 -8.96 -19.31
CA LEU A 69 15.24 -8.06 -19.09
C LEU A 69 16.28 -8.68 -18.14
N GLU A 70 15.85 -9.40 -17.09
CA GLU A 70 16.76 -10.19 -16.24
C GLU A 70 17.48 -11.28 -17.05
N LYS A 71 16.75 -12.05 -17.88
CA LYS A 71 17.34 -13.10 -18.72
C LYS A 71 18.31 -12.54 -19.78
N MET A 72 18.13 -11.29 -20.18
CA MET A 72 19.04 -10.55 -21.06
C MET A 72 20.31 -10.05 -20.34
N GLY A 73 20.42 -10.20 -19.01
CA GLY A 73 21.56 -9.77 -18.21
C GLY A 73 21.49 -8.32 -17.73
N ILE A 74 20.28 -7.75 -17.63
CA ILE A 74 20.03 -6.41 -17.07
C ILE A 74 19.65 -6.56 -15.60
N ASP A 75 20.62 -6.92 -14.75
CA ASP A 75 20.32 -7.34 -13.38
C ASP A 75 19.89 -6.19 -12.46
N ALA A 76 20.37 -4.96 -12.75
CA ALA A 76 20.07 -3.78 -11.96
C ALA A 76 18.57 -3.43 -11.99
N LEU A 77 17.89 -3.59 -10.86
CA LEU A 77 16.45 -3.34 -10.70
C LEU A 77 16.02 -1.94 -11.19
N GLY A 78 16.84 -0.91 -10.93
CA GLY A 78 16.57 0.46 -11.40
C GLY A 78 16.61 0.61 -12.93
N ALA A 79 17.47 -0.15 -13.62
CA ALA A 79 17.53 -0.16 -15.08
C ALA A 79 16.32 -0.90 -15.67
N ARG A 80 15.94 -2.03 -15.08
CA ARG A 80 14.75 -2.81 -15.50
C ARG A 80 13.46 -2.02 -15.36
N ARG A 81 13.25 -1.37 -14.21
CA ARG A 81 12.06 -0.52 -13.99
C ARG A 81 11.99 0.66 -14.95
N LYS A 82 13.11 1.31 -15.26
CA LYS A 82 13.18 2.38 -16.28
C LYS A 82 12.77 1.86 -17.66
N LEU A 83 13.27 0.70 -18.08
CA LEU A 83 12.95 0.11 -19.37
C LEU A 83 11.46 -0.27 -19.47
N ILE A 84 10.91 -0.96 -18.46
CA ILE A 84 9.50 -1.35 -18.45
C ILE A 84 8.57 -0.14 -18.47
N THR A 85 8.90 0.91 -17.72
CA THR A 85 8.12 2.17 -17.73
C THR A 85 8.18 2.87 -19.09
N ALA A 86 9.36 2.91 -19.71
CA ALA A 86 9.53 3.52 -21.02
C ALA A 86 8.81 2.71 -22.12
N ILE A 87 8.86 1.37 -22.06
CA ILE A 87 8.13 0.47 -22.96
C ILE A 87 6.62 0.67 -22.83
N ALA A 88 6.09 0.80 -21.61
CA ALA A 88 4.69 1.10 -21.37
C ALA A 88 4.27 2.45 -21.98
N THR A 89 5.15 3.46 -21.92
CA THR A 89 4.92 4.77 -22.55
C THR A 89 4.90 4.67 -24.08
N LEU A 90 5.74 3.83 -24.69
CA LEU A 90 5.71 3.59 -26.14
C LEU A 90 4.40 2.92 -26.58
N ASN A 91 3.91 1.96 -25.79
CA ASN A 91 2.67 1.25 -26.06
C ASN A 91 1.42 2.12 -25.91
N ALA A 92 1.49 3.18 -25.09
CA ALA A 92 0.39 4.11 -24.87
C ALA A 92 0.16 5.11 -26.02
N GLY A 93 1.03 5.16 -27.03
CA GLY A 93 0.92 6.09 -28.16
C GLY A 93 1.19 7.54 -27.73
N GLY A 94 2.42 8.01 -27.91
CA GLY A 94 2.80 9.38 -27.56
C GLY A 94 2.03 10.43 -28.35
N SER A 95 1.20 11.22 -27.68
CA SER A 95 0.76 12.53 -28.17
C SER A 95 1.70 13.61 -27.63
N SER A 96 2.76 13.94 -28.38
CA SER A 96 3.39 15.26 -28.28
C SER A 96 2.74 16.15 -29.33
N SER A 97 1.77 16.97 -28.93
CA SER A 97 1.26 18.05 -29.78
C SER A 97 2.19 19.25 -29.66
N SER A 98 2.79 19.62 -30.79
CA SER A 98 3.49 20.87 -31.01
C SER A 98 2.61 22.08 -30.65
N LEU A 99 3.21 23.05 -29.97
CA LEU A 99 2.62 24.36 -29.72
C LEU A 99 2.50 25.12 -31.04
N SER A 100 1.30 25.11 -31.62
CA SER A 100 0.85 26.14 -32.56
C SER A 100 0.09 27.19 -31.76
N SER A 101 0.63 28.40 -31.71
CA SER A 101 0.02 29.54 -31.03
C SER A 101 -1.27 29.96 -31.75
N THR A 102 -2.41 29.62 -31.18
CA THR A 102 -3.66 30.36 -31.39
C THR A 102 -4.19 30.79 -30.03
N ALA A 103 -4.41 32.10 -29.89
CA ALA A 103 -4.76 32.75 -28.65
C ALA A 103 -6.10 32.23 -28.08
N PRO A 104 -6.23 31.96 -26.78
CA PRO A 104 -7.49 31.56 -26.20
C PRO A 104 -8.41 32.78 -26.02
N SER A 105 -9.65 32.64 -26.47
CA SER A 105 -10.74 33.55 -26.19
C SER A 105 -10.96 33.71 -24.69
N SER A 106 -11.09 34.95 -24.23
CA SER A 106 -11.17 35.33 -22.83
C SER A 106 -12.52 34.94 -22.21
N THR A 107 -12.62 33.74 -21.63
CA THR A 107 -13.70 33.40 -20.71
C THR A 107 -13.50 34.17 -19.40
N SER A 108 -14.55 34.84 -18.91
CA SER A 108 -14.47 35.67 -17.70
C SER A 108 -14.04 34.84 -16.46
N PRO A 109 -13.36 35.46 -15.48
CA PRO A 109 -12.96 34.78 -14.24
C PRO A 109 -14.12 34.12 -13.49
N GLN A 110 -15.33 34.67 -13.59
CA GLN A 110 -16.55 34.09 -13.02
C GLN A 110 -17.00 32.82 -13.75
N ALA A 111 -16.96 32.80 -15.08
CA ALA A 111 -17.30 31.62 -15.86
C ALA A 111 -16.32 30.46 -15.60
N ARG A 112 -15.03 30.78 -15.41
CA ARG A 112 -14.01 29.80 -15.01
C ARG A 112 -14.28 29.20 -13.63
N ARG A 113 -14.58 30.05 -12.63
CA ARG A 113 -14.93 29.58 -11.28
C ARG A 113 -16.22 28.76 -11.25
N ALA A 114 -17.23 29.14 -12.04
CA ALA A 114 -18.48 28.40 -12.14
C ALA A 114 -18.28 27.03 -12.80
N GLU A 115 -17.43 26.96 -13.83
CA GLU A 115 -17.07 25.70 -14.49
C GLU A 115 -16.19 24.81 -13.59
N GLU A 116 -15.26 25.38 -12.84
CA GLU A 116 -14.47 24.67 -11.82
C GLU A 116 -15.36 24.13 -10.69
N ALA A 117 -16.30 24.93 -10.19
CA ALA A 117 -17.27 24.51 -9.18
C ALA A 117 -18.20 23.40 -9.71
N ARG A 118 -18.67 23.52 -10.96
CA ARG A 118 -19.52 22.52 -11.60
C ARG A 118 -18.76 21.22 -11.90
N LYS A 119 -17.49 21.28 -12.28
CA LYS A 119 -16.61 20.11 -12.42
C LYS A 119 -16.30 19.47 -11.07
N ALA A 120 -16.06 20.27 -10.02
CA ALA A 120 -15.87 19.77 -8.67
C ALA A 120 -17.15 19.08 -8.14
N GLU A 121 -18.32 19.63 -8.44
CA GLU A 121 -19.61 19.04 -8.04
C GLU A 121 -19.98 17.80 -8.88
N ALA A 122 -19.66 17.80 -10.18
CA ALA A 122 -19.79 16.62 -11.04
C ALA A 122 -18.81 15.49 -10.65
N ALA A 123 -17.61 15.83 -10.18
CA ALA A 123 -16.63 14.87 -9.67
C ALA A 123 -17.07 14.22 -8.34
N LYS A 124 -17.84 14.93 -7.51
CA LYS A 124 -18.46 14.36 -6.30
C LYS A 124 -19.60 13.37 -6.61
N ASN A 125 -20.27 13.52 -7.76
CA ASN A 125 -21.47 12.75 -8.11
C ASN A 125 -21.23 11.70 -9.22
N ALA A 126 -20.01 11.54 -9.72
CA ALA A 126 -19.68 10.52 -10.71
C ALA A 126 -19.61 9.12 -10.07
N LYS A 127 -20.26 8.12 -10.70
CA LYS A 127 -20.03 6.71 -10.36
C LYS A 127 -18.53 6.42 -10.47
N PRO A 128 -17.90 5.87 -9.42
CA PRO A 128 -16.45 5.90 -9.40
C PRO A 128 -15.81 4.91 -10.37
N SER A 129 -14.90 5.39 -11.21
CA SER A 129 -14.10 4.60 -12.16
C SER A 129 -13.02 3.74 -11.49
N TRP A 130 -13.11 3.50 -10.18
CA TRP A 130 -12.08 2.85 -9.36
C TRP A 130 -12.49 1.46 -8.84
N GLN A 131 -13.64 0.91 -9.24
CA GLN A 131 -13.99 -0.47 -8.89
C GLN A 131 -12.96 -1.43 -9.46
N GLN A 132 -12.31 -2.20 -8.59
CA GLN A 132 -11.29 -3.17 -8.96
C GLN A 132 -11.86 -4.60 -8.85
N PRO A 133 -11.32 -5.59 -9.58
CA PRO A 133 -11.83 -6.96 -9.58
C PRO A 133 -11.91 -7.64 -8.21
N TRP A 134 -11.12 -7.19 -7.23
CA TRP A 134 -11.16 -7.74 -5.87
C TRP A 134 -12.32 -7.21 -5.03
N MET A 135 -13.02 -6.16 -5.47
CA MET A 135 -14.07 -5.49 -4.69
C MET A 135 -15.43 -6.11 -4.99
N SER A 136 -16.08 -6.67 -3.97
CA SER A 136 -17.47 -7.12 -4.04
C SER A 136 -18.46 -5.95 -4.00
N SER A 137 -18.12 -4.90 -3.26
CA SER A 137 -18.91 -3.66 -3.18
C SER A 137 -17.99 -2.50 -2.83
N CYS A 138 -18.40 -1.28 -3.16
CA CYS A 138 -17.64 -0.10 -2.85
C CYS A 138 -18.49 1.17 -2.90
N GLY A 139 -18.02 2.23 -2.24
CA GLY A 139 -18.68 3.52 -2.27
C GLY A 139 -17.88 4.63 -1.58
N GLN A 140 -18.57 5.72 -1.29
CA GLN A 140 -18.06 6.83 -0.50
C GLN A 140 -19.03 7.12 0.64
N ASP A 141 -18.50 7.48 1.80
CA ASP A 141 -19.28 8.00 2.92
C ASP A 141 -18.55 9.20 3.54
N GLN A 142 -19.02 9.67 4.71
CA GLN A 142 -18.40 10.79 5.44
C GLN A 142 -16.93 10.56 5.83
N HIS A 143 -16.44 9.32 5.76
CA HIS A 143 -15.06 8.92 6.04
C HIS A 143 -14.22 8.73 4.78
N GLY A 144 -14.77 9.02 3.60
CA GLY A 144 -14.11 8.88 2.31
C GLY A 144 -14.47 7.59 1.58
N SER A 145 -13.61 7.17 0.66
CA SER A 145 -13.84 5.97 -0.16
C SER A 145 -13.65 4.69 0.66
N TRP A 146 -14.57 3.76 0.48
CA TRP A 146 -14.50 2.42 1.06
C TRP A 146 -14.72 1.36 -0.01
N ALA A 147 -14.14 0.19 0.22
CA ALA A 147 -14.33 -1.00 -0.60
C ALA A 147 -14.42 -2.23 0.29
N ALA A 148 -15.28 -3.18 -0.05
CA ALA A 148 -15.45 -4.42 0.70
C ALA A 148 -15.31 -5.65 -0.20
N THR A 149 -14.85 -6.74 0.38
CA THR A 149 -14.77 -8.04 -0.28
C THR A 149 -15.14 -9.17 0.67
N LEU A 150 -15.41 -10.37 0.13
CA LEU A 150 -15.60 -11.58 0.90
C LEU A 150 -14.31 -12.40 0.89
N VAL A 151 -13.81 -12.74 2.07
CA VAL A 151 -12.70 -13.68 2.27
C VAL A 151 -13.26 -14.90 2.98
N SER A 152 -13.33 -16.03 2.27
CA SER A 152 -13.93 -17.27 2.81
C SER A 152 -15.34 -17.03 3.39
N GLY A 153 -16.16 -16.22 2.69
CA GLY A 153 -17.53 -15.88 3.10
C GLY A 153 -17.65 -14.80 4.20
N VAL A 154 -16.54 -14.29 4.73
CA VAL A 154 -16.55 -13.19 5.72
C VAL A 154 -16.27 -11.86 5.03
N GLU A 155 -17.14 -10.86 5.24
CA GLU A 155 -16.93 -9.52 4.69
C GLU A 155 -15.76 -8.81 5.38
N VAL A 156 -14.88 -8.24 4.57
CA VAL A 156 -13.77 -7.37 5.00
C VAL A 156 -13.91 -6.03 4.29
N LYS A 157 -14.08 -4.96 5.06
CA LYS A 157 -14.18 -3.59 4.55
C LYS A 157 -12.87 -2.84 4.76
N PHE A 158 -12.45 -2.11 3.74
CA PHE A 158 -11.24 -1.31 3.68
C PHE A 158 -11.58 0.17 3.47
N ARG A 159 -10.74 1.04 4.03
CA ARG A 159 -10.76 2.49 3.85
C ARG A 159 -9.58 2.92 2.99
N TRP A 160 -9.82 3.86 2.08
CA TRP A 160 -8.77 4.43 1.24
C TRP A 160 -7.95 5.46 2.01
N CYS A 161 -6.67 5.21 2.14
CA CYS A 161 -5.67 6.14 2.64
C CYS A 161 -4.97 6.78 1.44
N ALA A 162 -5.24 8.06 1.17
CA ALA A 162 -4.64 8.75 0.03
C ALA A 162 -3.13 8.94 0.20
N ALA A 163 -2.40 8.94 -0.92
CA ALA A 163 -0.99 9.35 -0.95
C ALA A 163 -0.82 10.73 -0.28
N GLY A 164 0.31 10.94 0.39
CA GLY A 164 0.51 12.17 1.12
C GLY A 164 1.77 12.18 1.96
N LYS A 165 1.96 13.29 2.67
CA LYS A 165 3.07 13.50 3.58
C LYS A 165 2.56 13.69 4.99
N PHE A 166 3.33 13.23 5.97
CA PHE A 166 3.06 13.49 7.37
C PHE A 166 4.34 13.49 8.20
N THR A 167 4.25 14.09 9.39
CA THR A 167 5.30 13.99 10.39
C THR A 167 5.06 12.74 11.24
N MET A 168 5.95 11.77 11.13
CA MET A 168 5.96 10.54 11.92
C MET A 168 6.76 10.75 13.20
N GLY A 169 6.34 10.13 14.31
CA GLY A 169 6.93 10.35 15.64
C GLY A 169 6.20 11.44 16.45
N SER A 170 6.74 11.78 17.62
CA SER A 170 6.12 12.73 18.57
C SER A 170 7.04 13.91 18.89
N PRO A 171 6.48 15.14 19.04
CA PRO A 171 7.28 16.31 19.36
C PRO A 171 7.91 16.19 20.73
N ALA A 172 8.99 16.95 20.95
CA ALA A 172 9.76 16.81 22.18
C ALA A 172 8.99 17.11 23.47
N SER A 173 7.92 17.89 23.35
CA SER A 173 7.01 18.29 24.41
C SER A 173 5.81 17.36 24.60
N GLU A 174 5.60 16.33 23.75
CA GLU A 174 4.47 15.42 23.92
C GLU A 174 4.64 14.58 25.19
N GLU A 175 3.65 14.67 26.09
CA GLU A 175 3.64 13.91 27.32
C GLU A 175 3.57 12.41 27.06
N GLY A 176 4.39 11.64 27.78
CA GLY A 176 4.48 10.19 27.64
C GLY A 176 5.27 9.69 26.42
N ARG A 177 5.89 10.60 25.65
CA ARG A 177 6.81 10.22 24.55
C ARG A 177 7.96 9.33 25.02
N SER A 178 8.51 8.59 24.07
CA SER A 178 9.72 7.77 24.25
C SER A 178 10.85 8.31 23.37
N ASN A 179 12.10 8.01 23.71
CA ASN A 179 13.27 8.52 22.98
C ASN A 179 13.31 8.06 21.50
N GLY A 180 12.71 6.91 21.18
CA GLY A 180 12.66 6.34 19.82
C GLY A 180 11.58 6.93 18.91
N GLU A 181 10.92 8.03 19.30
CA GLU A 181 9.81 8.64 18.57
C GLU A 181 10.21 9.95 17.87
N VAL A 182 11.46 10.04 17.41
CA VAL A 182 12.02 11.26 16.79
C VAL A 182 11.21 11.69 15.57
N GLN A 183 10.79 12.96 15.54
CA GLN A 183 10.01 13.48 14.42
C GLN A 183 10.81 13.56 13.13
N HIS A 184 10.20 13.07 12.05
CA HIS A 184 10.75 13.12 10.70
C HIS A 184 9.62 13.14 9.66
N GLU A 185 9.90 13.65 8.45
CA GLU A 185 8.93 13.69 7.36
C GLU A 185 8.88 12.34 6.66
N VAL A 186 7.68 11.81 6.46
CA VAL A 186 7.44 10.65 5.61
C VAL A 186 6.56 11.07 4.44
N GLU A 187 6.91 10.62 3.25
CA GLU A 187 6.06 10.68 2.07
C GLU A 187 5.64 9.28 1.64
N LEU A 188 4.32 9.06 1.54
CA LEU A 188 3.74 7.88 0.91
C LEU A 188 3.31 8.29 -0.50
N THR A 189 4.02 7.78 -1.51
CA THR A 189 3.84 8.26 -2.91
C THR A 189 2.59 7.70 -3.56
N ARG A 190 2.05 6.61 -3.03
CA ARG A 190 0.86 5.92 -3.49
C ARG A 190 -0.13 5.75 -2.34
N GLY A 191 -1.41 5.87 -2.66
CA GLY A 191 -2.46 5.54 -1.71
C GLY A 191 -2.58 4.03 -1.53
N PHE A 192 -3.16 3.63 -0.42
CA PHE A 192 -3.34 2.23 -0.04
C PHE A 192 -4.69 2.04 0.63
N TRP A 193 -5.15 0.79 0.67
CA TRP A 193 -6.35 0.38 1.38
C TRP A 193 -5.94 -0.21 2.72
N LEU A 194 -6.60 0.21 3.81
CA LEU A 194 -6.40 -0.36 5.14
C LEU A 194 -7.73 -0.90 5.66
N ALA A 195 -7.74 -2.11 6.21
CA ALA A 195 -8.94 -2.68 6.81
C ALA A 195 -9.47 -1.76 7.91
N GLU A 196 -10.79 -1.56 7.92
CA GLU A 196 -11.42 -0.60 8.83
C GLU A 196 -11.31 -1.01 10.31
N ALA A 197 -11.01 -2.27 10.59
CA ALA A 197 -10.79 -2.82 11.91
C ALA A 197 -9.68 -3.89 11.89
N PRO A 198 -9.15 -4.29 13.07
CA PRO A 198 -8.29 -5.46 13.19
C PRO A 198 -8.95 -6.73 12.63
N VAL A 199 -8.15 -7.71 12.23
CA VAL A 199 -8.64 -9.03 11.83
C VAL A 199 -9.42 -9.65 12.99
N THR A 200 -10.68 -10.01 12.74
CA THR A 200 -11.53 -10.63 13.76
C THR A 200 -11.28 -12.14 13.87
N GLN A 201 -11.70 -12.73 14.98
CA GLN A 201 -11.64 -14.17 15.19
C GLN A 201 -12.43 -14.94 14.15
N ARG A 202 -13.59 -14.42 13.74
CA ARG A 202 -14.42 -14.97 12.66
C ARG A 202 -13.64 -15.06 11.36
N LEU A 203 -12.99 -13.97 10.94
CA LEU A 203 -12.20 -13.94 9.71
C LEU A 203 -10.99 -14.87 9.80
N TRP A 204 -10.26 -14.83 10.92
CA TRP A 204 -9.13 -15.73 11.16
C TRP A 204 -9.54 -17.20 11.04
N GLN A 205 -10.63 -17.60 11.72
CA GLN A 205 -11.09 -18.97 11.72
C GLN A 205 -11.60 -19.41 10.33
N ALA A 206 -12.22 -18.52 9.55
CA ALA A 206 -12.66 -18.82 8.19
C ALA A 206 -11.50 -19.07 7.21
N VAL A 207 -10.31 -18.51 7.48
CA VAL A 207 -9.11 -18.67 6.63
C VAL A 207 -8.19 -19.79 7.13
N VAL A 208 -7.97 -19.86 8.45
CA VAL A 208 -6.96 -20.75 9.07
C VAL A 208 -7.59 -22.02 9.67
N GLY A 209 -8.91 -22.05 9.87
CA GLY A 209 -9.64 -23.22 10.38
C GLY A 209 -9.52 -23.45 11.90
N SER A 210 -8.82 -22.59 12.63
CA SER A 210 -8.69 -22.64 14.09
C SER A 210 -8.73 -21.23 14.69
N ASN A 211 -8.91 -21.10 16.01
CA ASN A 211 -8.92 -19.81 16.69
C ASN A 211 -8.00 -19.83 17.93
N PRO A 212 -6.80 -19.22 17.85
CA PRO A 212 -5.80 -19.24 18.93
C PRO A 212 -6.10 -18.26 20.06
N SER A 213 -7.07 -17.37 19.89
CA SER A 213 -7.32 -16.24 20.79
C SER A 213 -7.64 -16.70 22.22
N ARG A 214 -7.06 -16.04 23.22
CA ARG A 214 -7.39 -16.21 24.63
C ARG A 214 -8.82 -15.76 24.94
N PHE A 215 -9.24 -14.59 24.47
CA PHE A 215 -10.55 -14.00 24.78
C PHE A 215 -11.53 -14.32 23.65
N LYS A 216 -12.50 -15.20 23.88
CA LYS A 216 -13.35 -15.72 22.80
C LYS A 216 -14.48 -14.76 22.41
N GLY A 217 -14.71 -14.66 21.09
CA GLY A 217 -15.87 -14.00 20.50
C GLY A 217 -15.62 -13.69 19.02
N ASP A 218 -16.54 -14.06 18.15
CA ASP A 218 -16.38 -13.97 16.69
C ASP A 218 -15.93 -12.59 16.20
N ASP A 219 -16.53 -11.54 16.75
CA ASP A 219 -16.30 -10.16 16.33
C ASP A 219 -15.19 -9.46 17.13
N ARG A 220 -14.55 -10.17 18.08
CA ARG A 220 -13.34 -9.68 18.76
C ARG A 220 -12.14 -9.79 17.81
N PRO A 221 -11.10 -8.95 17.99
CA PRO A 221 -9.85 -9.14 17.27
C PRO A 221 -9.28 -10.53 17.57
N VAL A 222 -8.68 -11.16 16.56
CA VAL A 222 -7.82 -12.31 16.80
C VAL A 222 -6.57 -11.84 17.55
N GLU A 223 -6.21 -12.57 18.60
CA GLU A 223 -4.96 -12.36 19.33
C GLU A 223 -4.26 -13.68 19.64
N THR A 224 -3.09 -13.62 20.30
CA THR A 224 -2.22 -14.79 20.48
C THR A 224 -1.73 -15.33 19.13
N VAL A 225 -1.47 -14.42 18.18
CA VAL A 225 -0.92 -14.71 16.86
C VAL A 225 0.48 -14.11 16.71
N SER A 226 1.43 -14.93 16.25
CA SER A 226 2.78 -14.50 15.94
C SER A 226 2.84 -13.78 14.60
N TRP A 227 3.93 -13.06 14.32
CA TRP A 227 4.11 -12.38 13.05
C TRP A 227 4.11 -13.38 11.88
N ASP A 228 4.75 -14.54 12.07
CA ASP A 228 4.79 -15.62 11.09
C ASP A 228 3.40 -16.24 10.85
N ALA A 229 2.61 -16.42 11.92
CA ALA A 229 1.24 -16.89 11.78
C ALA A 229 0.37 -15.89 10.99
N CYS A 230 0.63 -14.58 11.14
CA CYS A 230 -0.02 -13.56 10.31
C CYS A 230 0.40 -13.70 8.84
N GLN A 231 1.66 -14.03 8.53
CA GLN A 231 2.08 -14.28 7.15
C GLN A 231 1.37 -15.48 6.53
N VAL A 232 1.20 -16.57 7.29
CA VAL A 232 0.44 -17.75 6.84
C VAL A 232 -1.02 -17.37 6.56
N PHE A 233 -1.67 -16.63 7.48
CA PHE A 233 -3.01 -16.11 7.25
C PHE A 233 -3.09 -15.29 5.96
N LEU A 234 -2.15 -14.37 5.73
CA LEU A 234 -2.13 -13.49 4.55
C LEU A 234 -1.98 -14.30 3.25
N GLN A 235 -1.11 -15.31 3.24
CA GLN A 235 -0.91 -16.20 2.10
C GLN A 235 -2.20 -16.96 1.77
N GLU A 236 -2.85 -17.56 2.78
CA GLU A 236 -4.10 -18.30 2.59
C GLU A 236 -5.26 -17.40 2.17
N ALA A 237 -5.42 -16.23 2.80
CA ALA A 237 -6.45 -15.26 2.43
C ALA A 237 -6.30 -14.81 0.97
N ASN A 238 -5.06 -14.56 0.53
CA ASN A 238 -4.77 -14.19 -0.85
C ASN A 238 -5.03 -15.34 -1.83
N ARG A 239 -4.65 -16.57 -1.47
CA ARG A 239 -4.89 -17.77 -2.28
C ARG A 239 -6.39 -18.06 -2.44
N MET A 240 -7.16 -17.99 -1.36
CA MET A 240 -8.60 -18.26 -1.37
C MET A 240 -9.38 -17.23 -2.18
N HIS A 241 -8.98 -15.95 -2.13
CA HIS A 241 -9.67 -14.90 -2.86
C HIS A 241 -9.24 -14.81 -4.34
N GLY A 242 -7.97 -15.08 -4.68
CA GLY A 242 -7.49 -15.03 -6.07
C GLY A 242 -7.29 -13.62 -6.65
N GLY A 243 -7.07 -12.61 -5.81
CA GLY A 243 -6.83 -11.23 -6.26
C GLY A 243 -6.72 -10.15 -5.16
N LEU A 244 -6.93 -10.53 -3.90
CA LEU A 244 -6.97 -9.60 -2.78
C LEU A 244 -5.61 -8.98 -2.42
N ASN A 245 -4.49 -9.68 -2.63
CA ASN A 245 -3.11 -9.23 -2.36
C ASN A 245 -2.96 -8.36 -1.09
N VAL A 246 -3.50 -8.83 0.04
CA VAL A 246 -3.32 -8.20 1.34
C VAL A 246 -1.96 -8.53 1.95
N ARG A 247 -1.48 -7.61 2.78
CA ARG A 247 -0.24 -7.68 3.55
C ARG A 247 -0.44 -7.02 4.92
N LEU A 248 0.58 -7.08 5.78
CA LEU A 248 0.66 -6.17 6.93
C LEU A 248 0.92 -4.73 6.45
N PRO A 249 0.39 -3.71 7.14
CA PRO A 249 0.79 -2.33 6.89
C PRO A 249 2.28 -2.14 7.24
N THR A 250 2.93 -1.19 6.56
CA THR A 250 4.20 -0.69 7.08
C THR A 250 3.96 0.10 8.36
N GLU A 251 5.01 0.29 9.14
CA GLU A 251 4.95 1.12 10.35
C GLU A 251 4.46 2.54 10.02
N ALA A 252 4.96 3.11 8.92
CA ALA A 252 4.61 4.45 8.47
C ALA A 252 3.16 4.54 7.96
N GLU A 253 2.70 3.55 7.18
CA GLU A 253 1.31 3.49 6.75
C GLU A 253 0.36 3.42 7.93
N TRP A 254 0.70 2.62 8.95
CA TRP A 254 -0.09 2.49 10.15
C TRP A 254 -0.21 3.82 10.89
N GLU A 255 0.90 4.54 11.11
CA GLU A 255 0.86 5.81 11.83
C GLU A 255 0.13 6.90 11.04
N TYR A 256 0.38 6.97 9.74
CA TYR A 256 -0.31 7.88 8.83
C TYR A 256 -1.81 7.69 8.89
N ALA A 257 -2.25 6.44 8.80
CA ALA A 257 -3.66 6.06 8.88
C ALA A 257 -4.25 6.32 10.27
N CYS A 258 -3.51 6.05 11.35
CA CYS A 258 -3.96 6.32 12.72
C CYS A 258 -4.22 7.81 12.95
N ARG A 259 -3.32 8.65 12.43
CA ARG A 259 -3.39 10.11 12.52
C ARG A 259 -4.48 10.71 11.65
N ALA A 260 -4.73 10.13 10.47
CA ALA A 260 -5.77 10.56 9.54
C ALA A 260 -5.76 12.09 9.29
N GLY A 261 -4.57 12.66 9.10
CA GLY A 261 -4.35 14.10 8.87
C GLY A 261 -4.14 14.95 10.12
N THR A 262 -4.25 14.38 11.32
CA THR A 262 -4.00 15.09 12.60
C THR A 262 -2.56 14.91 13.10
N THR A 263 -2.12 15.77 14.01
CA THR A 263 -0.72 15.78 14.51
C THR A 263 -0.59 15.46 15.99
N GLY A 264 -1.70 15.38 16.73
CA GLY A 264 -1.70 15.10 18.16
C GLY A 264 -1.36 13.65 18.51
N PRO A 265 -1.21 13.34 19.80
CA PRO A 265 -1.05 11.98 20.29
C PRO A 265 -2.25 11.08 19.94
N THR A 266 -3.44 11.65 19.77
CA THR A 266 -4.63 10.96 19.24
C THR A 266 -5.24 11.82 18.12
N TRP A 267 -6.16 11.27 17.33
CA TRP A 267 -6.86 12.05 16.30
C TRP A 267 -7.87 13.07 16.88
N LEU A 268 -8.09 13.06 18.20
CA LEU A 268 -8.84 14.09 18.91
C LEU A 268 -7.91 15.10 19.62
N GLY A 269 -6.61 15.04 19.34
CA GLY A 269 -5.61 16.02 19.76
C GLY A 269 -5.00 15.81 21.15
N LYS A 270 -5.73 15.24 22.12
CA LYS A 270 -5.22 14.96 23.47
C LYS A 270 -5.25 13.48 23.81
N ASN A 271 -4.41 13.09 24.76
CA ASN A 271 -4.33 11.73 25.29
C ASN A 271 -4.64 11.71 26.78
N ASP A 272 -5.91 11.95 27.10
CA ASP A 272 -6.39 12.09 28.47
C ASP A 272 -7.67 11.26 28.71
N VAL A 273 -8.09 11.22 29.98
CA VAL A 273 -9.30 10.52 30.44
C VAL A 273 -10.59 11.07 29.82
N GLY A 274 -10.58 12.30 29.32
CA GLY A 274 -11.70 12.85 28.58
C GLY A 274 -11.81 12.27 27.18
N VAL A 275 -10.68 11.93 26.55
CA VAL A 275 -10.60 11.47 25.15
C VAL A 275 -10.63 9.95 25.01
N LEU A 276 -9.75 9.23 25.72
CA LEU A 276 -9.49 7.82 25.47
C LEU A 276 -10.72 6.92 25.58
N PRO A 277 -11.63 7.08 26.56
CA PRO A 277 -12.80 6.20 26.67
C PRO A 277 -13.72 6.21 25.43
N ARG A 278 -13.67 7.26 24.60
CA ARG A 278 -14.45 7.36 23.36
C ARG A 278 -13.82 6.62 22.19
N ILE A 279 -12.50 6.45 22.19
CA ILE A 279 -11.74 6.04 21.01
C ILE A 279 -10.94 4.76 21.18
N ALA A 280 -10.73 4.29 22.41
CA ALA A 280 -9.86 3.16 22.70
C ALA A 280 -10.42 2.26 23.81
N TRP A 281 -10.11 0.97 23.68
CA TRP A 281 -10.16 0.00 24.78
C TRP A 281 -8.76 -0.09 25.40
N TYR A 282 -8.59 0.39 26.63
CA TYR A 282 -7.31 0.49 27.33
C TYR A 282 -7.49 0.10 28.80
N ASN A 283 -6.42 0.06 29.59
CA ASN A 283 -6.44 -0.59 30.92
C ASN A 283 -7.53 -0.09 31.88
N GLU A 284 -7.95 1.17 31.77
CA GLU A 284 -8.98 1.75 32.66
C GLU A 284 -10.41 1.38 32.27
N ASN A 285 -10.67 1.00 31.02
CA ASN A 285 -12.04 0.75 30.53
C ASN A 285 -12.26 -0.62 29.87
N SER A 286 -11.21 -1.42 29.69
CA SER A 286 -11.28 -2.68 28.97
C SER A 286 -11.78 -3.87 29.80
N ALA A 287 -11.92 -3.70 31.12
CA ALA A 287 -12.19 -4.80 32.04
C ALA A 287 -11.17 -5.97 31.93
N SER A 288 -9.93 -5.65 31.55
CA SER A 288 -8.82 -6.61 31.36
C SER A 288 -9.04 -7.66 30.26
N GLU A 289 -9.76 -7.29 29.20
CA GLU A 289 -9.98 -8.15 28.03
C GLU A 289 -10.04 -7.37 26.71
N THR A 290 -9.96 -8.08 25.58
CA THR A 290 -10.32 -7.49 24.29
C THR A 290 -11.79 -7.10 24.27
N HIS A 291 -12.25 -6.41 23.22
CA HIS A 291 -13.67 -6.15 23.00
C HIS A 291 -14.00 -6.38 21.52
N PRO A 292 -15.28 -6.64 21.17
CA PRO A 292 -15.68 -6.67 19.77
C PRO A 292 -15.21 -5.42 19.03
N ALA A 293 -14.68 -5.61 17.82
CA ALA A 293 -14.18 -4.53 17.00
C ALA A 293 -15.29 -3.52 16.68
N LYS A 294 -14.90 -2.27 16.42
CA LYS A 294 -15.79 -1.18 16.01
C LYS A 294 -16.82 -0.75 17.06
N GLN A 295 -16.51 -0.94 18.34
CA GLN A 295 -17.34 -0.45 19.46
C GLN A 295 -16.92 0.93 20.00
N LYS A 296 -15.77 1.45 19.57
CA LYS A 296 -15.32 2.82 19.84
C LYS A 296 -15.45 3.69 18.59
N ALA A 297 -15.35 5.01 18.74
CA ALA A 297 -15.42 5.92 17.62
C ALA A 297 -14.25 5.67 16.63
N ALA A 298 -14.55 5.67 15.34
CA ALA A 298 -13.53 5.67 14.31
C ALA A 298 -12.77 7.00 14.25
N ASN A 299 -11.60 6.97 13.64
CA ASN A 299 -10.89 8.18 13.26
C ASN A 299 -11.53 8.85 12.02
N PRO A 300 -11.06 10.04 11.59
CA PRO A 300 -11.63 10.76 10.45
C PRO A 300 -11.75 9.94 9.15
N TRP A 301 -10.89 8.94 8.94
CA TRP A 301 -10.90 8.07 7.76
C TRP A 301 -11.71 6.78 7.94
N GLY A 302 -12.47 6.66 9.04
CA GLY A 302 -13.36 5.52 9.26
C GLY A 302 -12.64 4.26 9.71
N LEU A 303 -11.44 4.41 10.27
CA LEU A 303 -10.66 3.31 10.86
C LEU A 303 -10.97 3.23 12.36
N TYR A 304 -11.37 2.05 12.80
CA TYR A 304 -11.72 1.69 14.16
C TYR A 304 -10.54 0.99 14.85
N ASP A 305 -10.53 1.11 16.18
CA ASP A 305 -9.58 0.42 17.05
C ASP A 305 -8.11 0.63 16.65
N MET A 306 -7.79 1.78 16.04
CA MET A 306 -6.40 2.17 15.77
C MET A 306 -5.62 2.40 17.08
N LEU A 307 -6.32 2.67 18.19
CA LEU A 307 -5.72 2.80 19.51
C LEU A 307 -6.45 1.86 20.49
N GLY A 308 -5.69 1.08 21.25
CA GLY A 308 -6.23 0.12 22.21
C GLY A 308 -6.71 -1.19 21.58
N ASN A 309 -7.52 -1.95 22.33
CA ASN A 309 -7.98 -3.30 22.03
C ASN A 309 -6.81 -4.30 21.88
N VAL A 310 -6.13 -4.34 20.74
CA VAL A 310 -4.93 -5.17 20.53
C VAL A 310 -3.80 -4.36 19.92
N TRP A 311 -2.56 -4.73 20.24
CA TRP A 311 -1.41 -4.32 19.47
C TRP A 311 -1.53 -4.89 18.07
N GLU A 312 -0.96 -4.19 17.10
CA GLU A 312 -0.99 -4.62 15.72
C GLU A 312 0.40 -4.78 15.14
N TRP A 313 0.67 -5.97 14.60
CA TRP A 313 1.89 -6.24 13.84
C TRP A 313 2.00 -5.36 12.59
N CYS A 314 3.17 -4.77 12.39
CA CYS A 314 3.58 -4.13 11.12
C CYS A 314 4.58 -5.03 10.36
N SER A 315 4.79 -4.75 9.08
CA SER A 315 5.78 -5.47 8.27
C SER A 315 7.23 -5.20 8.70
N ASP A 316 7.49 -4.02 9.27
CA ASP A 316 8.83 -3.48 9.47
C ASP A 316 9.60 -4.22 10.55
N TRP A 317 10.90 -4.40 10.32
CA TRP A 317 11.84 -4.64 11.41
C TRP A 317 11.93 -3.38 12.28
N SER A 318 12.10 -3.55 13.60
CA SER A 318 12.28 -2.46 14.53
C SER A 318 13.68 -1.88 14.40
N GLY A 319 13.75 -0.59 14.11
CA GLY A 319 14.98 0.21 14.14
C GLY A 319 14.73 1.60 14.68
N GLY A 320 15.80 2.38 14.79
CA GLY A 320 15.71 3.81 15.05
C GLY A 320 15.24 4.58 13.81
N TYR A 321 14.59 5.71 14.02
CA TYR A 321 14.22 6.61 12.92
C TYR A 321 15.45 7.37 12.42
N SER A 322 15.58 7.46 11.09
CA SER A 322 16.53 8.35 10.46
C SER A 322 16.08 9.80 10.60
N SER A 323 17.01 10.71 10.85
CA SER A 323 16.73 12.14 10.71
C SER A 323 16.55 12.49 9.24
N GLY A 324 15.49 13.24 8.90
CA GLY A 324 15.22 13.74 7.56
C GLY A 324 14.03 13.09 6.86
N ARG A 325 13.76 13.50 5.62
CA ARG A 325 12.63 12.99 4.84
C ARG A 325 12.92 11.58 4.33
N VAL A 326 11.94 10.69 4.47
CA VAL A 326 11.95 9.35 3.86
C VAL A 326 10.73 9.17 2.95
N VAL A 327 10.88 8.32 1.93
CA VAL A 327 9.85 8.07 0.91
C VAL A 327 9.53 6.59 0.91
N ASP A 328 8.25 6.25 1.08
CA ASP A 328 7.73 4.88 1.16
C ASP A 328 8.57 3.95 2.07
N PRO A 329 8.85 4.34 3.33
CA PRO A 329 9.72 3.56 4.20
C PRO A 329 9.12 2.19 4.55
N THR A 330 9.97 1.17 4.57
CA THR A 330 9.64 -0.23 4.93
C THR A 330 10.47 -0.74 6.12
N GLY A 331 11.10 0.18 6.84
CA GLY A 331 12.00 -0.11 7.96
C GLY A 331 13.37 -0.63 7.52
N PRO A 332 14.22 -1.05 8.47
CA PRO A 332 15.49 -1.71 8.20
C PRO A 332 15.29 -3.03 7.42
N GLN A 333 16.29 -3.40 6.61
CA GLN A 333 16.25 -4.66 5.83
C GLN A 333 16.32 -5.92 6.70
N THR A 334 16.98 -5.83 7.86
CA THR A 334 17.17 -6.91 8.82
C THR A 334 16.92 -6.42 10.23
N GLY A 335 16.58 -7.35 11.12
CA GLY A 335 16.38 -7.07 12.54
C GLY A 335 16.03 -8.35 13.29
N SER A 336 15.92 -8.22 14.62
CA SER A 336 15.49 -9.31 15.51
C SER A 336 14.07 -9.13 16.05
N LEU A 337 13.50 -7.92 15.93
CA LEU A 337 12.19 -7.58 16.45
C LEU A 337 11.33 -6.93 15.37
N ARG A 338 10.06 -7.30 15.27
CA ARG A 338 9.06 -6.66 14.39
C ARG A 338 8.33 -5.56 15.14
N VAL A 339 7.92 -4.53 14.42
CA VAL A 339 7.23 -3.38 15.02
C VAL A 339 5.79 -3.70 15.38
N LEU A 340 5.35 -3.13 16.51
CA LEU A 340 3.98 -3.13 17.01
C LEU A 340 3.45 -1.72 17.17
N ARG A 341 2.19 -1.49 16.79
CA ARG A 341 1.52 -0.18 16.93
C ARG A 341 0.15 -0.26 17.64
N GLY A 342 -0.28 0.87 18.19
CA GLY A 342 -1.66 1.08 18.69
C GLY A 342 -1.90 0.84 20.17
N GLY A 343 -0.99 0.19 20.89
CA GLY A 343 -1.27 -0.21 22.28
C GLY A 343 -2.29 -1.35 22.32
N SER A 344 -2.93 -1.60 23.47
CA SER A 344 -3.92 -2.68 23.60
C SER A 344 -4.76 -2.49 24.87
N TRP A 345 -5.71 -3.39 25.11
CA TRP A 345 -6.62 -3.39 26.26
C TRP A 345 -5.95 -3.27 27.62
N HIS A 346 -4.69 -3.67 27.77
CA HIS A 346 -3.94 -3.60 29.04
C HIS A 346 -2.95 -2.44 29.12
N ARG A 347 -2.81 -1.62 28.07
CA ARG A 347 -1.92 -0.46 28.08
C ARG A 347 -2.63 0.74 28.71
N GLY A 348 -1.89 1.54 29.47
CA GLY A 348 -2.34 2.83 29.97
C GLY A 348 -2.37 3.90 28.89
N ALA A 349 -2.84 5.10 29.25
CA ALA A 349 -2.94 6.24 28.34
C ALA A 349 -1.67 6.48 27.53
N ARG A 350 -0.49 6.42 28.15
CA ARG A 350 0.81 6.54 27.46
C ARG A 350 0.95 5.62 26.24
N GLY A 351 0.39 4.41 26.33
CA GLY A 351 0.45 3.40 25.28
C GLY A 351 -0.63 3.53 24.20
N SER A 352 -1.57 4.47 24.36
CA SER A 352 -2.66 4.75 23.42
C SER A 352 -2.39 6.03 22.63
N ARG A 353 -1.14 6.23 22.18
CA ARG A 353 -0.74 7.35 21.31
C ARG A 353 -0.39 6.85 19.92
N ALA A 354 -0.63 7.66 18.90
CA ALA A 354 -0.32 7.36 17.50
C ALA A 354 1.18 7.08 17.27
N ALA A 355 2.05 7.81 17.96
CA ALA A 355 3.51 7.63 17.90
C ALA A 355 4.05 6.50 18.81
N PHE A 356 3.21 5.94 19.68
CA PHE A 356 3.68 4.89 20.58
C PHE A 356 3.97 3.62 19.80
N ARG A 357 5.18 3.11 19.98
CA ARG A 357 5.69 1.95 19.26
C ARG A 357 6.24 0.91 20.23
N GLY A 358 5.88 -0.34 19.99
CA GLY A 358 6.47 -1.51 20.63
C GLY A 358 7.24 -2.34 19.62
N ALA A 359 7.94 -3.36 20.10
CA ALA A 359 8.55 -4.35 19.24
C ALA A 359 8.66 -5.68 19.99
N TYR A 360 8.47 -6.78 19.27
CA TYR A 360 8.59 -8.14 19.80
C TYR A 360 9.31 -9.03 18.78
N VAL A 361 9.83 -10.17 19.26
CA VAL A 361 10.39 -11.16 18.32
C VAL A 361 9.26 -11.73 17.46
N PRO A 362 9.51 -12.10 16.19
CA PRO A 362 8.47 -12.59 15.29
C PRO A 362 7.63 -13.74 15.85
N GLU A 363 8.21 -14.57 16.71
CA GLU A 363 7.61 -15.76 17.31
C GLU A 363 6.68 -15.45 18.50
N ASP A 364 6.75 -14.23 19.06
CA ASP A 364 5.94 -13.84 20.21
C ASP A 364 4.45 -13.85 19.87
N ARG A 365 3.65 -14.36 20.80
CA ARG A 365 2.20 -14.41 20.72
C ARG A 365 1.62 -14.19 22.11
N ILE A 366 0.93 -13.08 22.28
CA ILE A 366 0.36 -12.70 23.57
C ILE A 366 -1.12 -12.33 23.43
N GLY A 367 -1.85 -12.41 24.54
CA GLY A 367 -3.31 -12.19 24.62
C GLY A 367 -3.80 -10.77 24.29
N SER A 368 -2.91 -9.92 23.78
CA SER A 368 -3.15 -8.52 23.49
C SER A 368 -2.54 -8.11 22.15
N LEU A 369 -2.19 -9.07 21.28
CA LEU A 369 -1.45 -8.86 20.05
C LEU A 369 -2.13 -9.55 18.87
N GLY A 370 -2.58 -8.73 17.91
CA GLY A 370 -3.20 -9.11 16.66
C GLY A 370 -2.60 -8.33 15.49
N PHE A 371 -3.42 -8.02 14.48
CA PHE A 371 -2.99 -7.29 13.28
C PHE A 371 -4.19 -6.78 12.49
N ARG A 372 -3.94 -5.91 11.51
CA ARG A 372 -4.91 -5.50 10.49
C ARG A 372 -4.33 -5.67 9.09
N LEU A 373 -5.22 -5.69 8.09
CA LEU A 373 -4.85 -5.90 6.69
C LEU A 373 -4.62 -4.58 5.98
N ALA A 374 -3.58 -4.53 5.14
CA ALA A 374 -3.35 -3.48 4.17
C ALA A 374 -3.31 -4.06 2.75
N ARG A 375 -3.65 -3.26 1.73
CA ARG A 375 -3.55 -3.61 0.31
C ARG A 375 -3.09 -2.40 -0.50
N GLY A 376 -2.28 -2.65 -1.52
CA GLY A 376 -1.74 -1.61 -2.39
C GLY A 376 -0.38 -1.15 -1.93
N GLN A 377 -0.01 0.06 -2.33
CA GLN A 377 1.37 0.47 -2.59
C GLN A 377 1.86 -0.15 -3.89
#